data_AF-A0A3D1TR76-F1
#
_entry.id   AF-A0A3D1TR76-F1
#
_cell.length_a   1.000
_cell.length_b   1.000
_cell.length_c   1.000
_cell.angle_alpha   90.00
_cell.angle_beta   90.00
_cell.angle_gamma   90.00
#
_symmetry.space_group_name_H-M   'P 1'
#
loop_
_entity.id
_entity.type
_entity.pdbx_description
1 polymer ?
#
loop_
_entity_poly.entity_id
_entity_poly.type
_entity_poly.pdbx_seq_one_letter_code
_entity_poly.pdbx_strand_id
1 'polypeptide(L)'
;MQTAQEPDFLAVVDVTPGSDTYSQIVHRTAMPNVGDELHHYGWQACSSPHGCAHLGRDNLVVPGPRSSRVHILNVSADPRKPEIAKVIEPEEIVR
;
A
#
# COMPACT_ATOMS: atom_id res chain seq x y z
N MET A 1 0.68 21.46 15.56
CA MET A 1 0.65 20.36 14.57
C MET A 1 -0.79 20.11 14.20
N GLN A 2 -1.14 20.11 12.92
CA GLN A 2 -2.48 19.70 12.49
C GLN A 2 -2.63 18.19 12.71
N THR A 3 -3.73 17.78 13.34
CA THR A 3 -4.13 16.39 13.42
C THR A 3 -4.88 16.04 12.12
N ALA A 4 -4.43 15.01 11.41
CA ALA A 4 -5.21 14.45 10.30
C ALA A 4 -6.62 14.09 10.79
N GLN A 5 -7.63 14.33 9.97
CA GLN A 5 -9.04 14.03 10.28
C GLN A 5 -9.63 12.94 9.39
N GLU A 6 -8.91 12.57 8.33
CA GLU A 6 -9.26 11.49 7.41
C GLU A 6 -8.08 10.50 7.33
N PRO A 7 -8.35 9.22 7.05
CA PRO A 7 -7.28 8.25 6.80
C PRO A 7 -6.49 8.61 5.55
N ASP A 8 -5.20 8.30 5.58
CA ASP A 8 -4.40 8.25 4.37
C ASP A 8 -4.90 7.11 3.47
N PHE A 9 -4.54 7.12 2.19
CA PHE A 9 -4.99 6.09 1.25
C PHE A 9 -3.95 5.78 0.18
N LEU A 10 -4.02 4.56 -0.37
CA LEU A 10 -3.32 4.21 -1.60
C LEU A 10 -4.18 4.60 -2.81
N ALA A 11 -3.67 5.49 -3.66
CA ALA A 11 -4.30 5.83 -4.93
C ALA A 11 -3.76 4.95 -6.06
N VAL A 12 -4.64 4.39 -6.89
CA VAL A 12 -4.25 3.73 -8.13
C VAL A 12 -4.51 4.69 -9.29
N VAL A 13 -3.48 5.00 -10.05
CA VAL A 13 -3.55 5.86 -11.23
C VAL A 13 -3.40 5.02 -12.48
N ASP A 14 -4.29 5.18 -13.45
CA ASP A 14 -4.15 4.53 -14.76
C ASP A 14 -3.12 5.28 -15.60
N VAL A 15 -2.06 4.57 -15.97
CA VAL A 15 -0.92 5.09 -16.74
C VAL A 15 -0.87 4.55 -18.17
N THR A 16 -1.93 3.88 -18.63
CA THR A 16 -1.98 3.25 -19.96
C THR A 16 -2.37 4.28 -21.03
N PRO A 17 -1.50 4.61 -22.00
CA PRO A 17 -1.87 5.52 -23.08
C PRO A 17 -3.05 4.97 -23.89
N GLY A 18 -4.05 5.81 -24.16
CA GLY A 18 -5.26 5.42 -24.90
C GLY A 18 -6.37 4.77 -24.07
N SER A 19 -6.16 4.55 -22.77
CA SER A 19 -7.25 4.19 -21.84
C SER A 19 -8.21 5.36 -21.66
N ASP A 20 -9.51 5.09 -21.57
CA ASP A 20 -10.54 6.09 -21.25
C ASP A 20 -10.30 6.79 -19.89
N THR A 21 -9.57 6.12 -18.99
CA THR A 21 -9.21 6.63 -17.66
C THR A 21 -7.75 7.06 -17.54
N TYR A 22 -7.03 7.24 -18.66
CA TYR A 22 -5.62 7.66 -18.63
C TYR A 22 -5.41 8.93 -17.78
N SER A 23 -4.39 8.91 -16.92
CA SER A 23 -4.03 10.00 -15.99
C SER A 23 -5.08 10.29 -14.89
N GLN A 24 -6.00 9.35 -14.63
CA GLN A 24 -6.99 9.47 -13.57
C GLN A 24 -6.73 8.51 -12.42
N ILE A 25 -7.16 8.89 -11.21
CA ILE A 25 -7.25 7.96 -10.08
C ILE A 25 -8.44 7.03 -10.33
N VAL A 26 -8.16 5.75 -10.54
CA VAL A 26 -9.18 4.72 -10.82
C VAL A 26 -9.63 3.97 -9.57
N HIS A 27 -8.84 4.04 -8.49
CA HIS A 27 -9.21 3.48 -7.20
C HIS A 27 -8.51 4.18 -6.03
N ARG A 28 -9.14 4.12 -4.86
CA ARG A 28 -8.58 4.59 -3.58
C ARG A 28 -8.84 3.53 -2.51
N THR A 29 -7.77 3.00 -1.93
CA THR A 29 -7.83 2.10 -0.77
C THR A 29 -7.51 2.91 0.48
N ALA A 30 -8.53 3.35 1.21
CA ALA A 30 -8.34 4.08 2.46
C ALA A 30 -7.79 3.17 3.56
N MET A 31 -6.84 3.68 4.34
CA MET A 31 -6.32 2.98 5.51
C MET A 31 -7.42 2.94 6.59
N PRO A 32 -7.39 1.93 7.48
CA PRO A 32 -8.43 1.79 8.50
C PRO A 32 -8.33 2.85 9.61
N ASN A 33 -7.20 3.55 9.72
CA ASN A 33 -6.89 4.45 10.82
C ASN A 33 -6.43 5.83 10.29
N VAL A 34 -6.66 6.86 11.12
CA VAL A 34 -6.21 8.23 10.84
C VAL A 34 -4.81 8.46 11.41
N GLY A 35 -4.01 9.25 10.68
CA GLY A 35 -2.73 9.77 11.17
C GLY A 35 -1.55 8.81 11.07
N ASP A 36 -1.59 7.87 10.12
CA ASP A 36 -0.48 6.99 9.78
C ASP A 36 0.70 7.74 9.14
N GLU A 37 0.43 8.84 8.43
CA GLU A 37 1.41 9.66 7.70
C GLU A 37 2.16 8.86 6.63
N LEU A 38 1.41 8.14 5.77
CA LEU A 38 1.99 7.33 4.70
C LEU A 38 2.97 8.14 3.85
N HIS A 39 4.12 7.55 3.51
CA HIS A 39 5.17 8.27 2.79
C HIS A 39 5.93 7.39 1.78
N HIS A 40 6.68 6.41 2.26
CA HIS A 40 7.40 5.45 1.41
C HIS A 40 6.79 4.06 1.56
N TYR A 41 6.73 3.31 0.46
CA TYR A 41 6.24 1.93 0.45
C TYR A 41 6.91 1.13 -0.66
N GLY A 42 6.77 -0.19 -0.64
CA GLY A 42 7.43 -1.08 -1.61
C GLY A 42 6.79 -2.45 -1.74
N TRP A 43 7.31 -3.25 -2.66
CA TRP A 43 6.86 -4.62 -2.90
C TRP A 43 7.41 -5.59 -1.84
N GLN A 44 6.62 -6.60 -1.45
CA GLN A 44 7.11 -7.64 -0.52
C GLN A 44 8.21 -8.52 -1.12
N ALA A 45 8.21 -8.66 -2.44
CA ALA A 45 9.25 -9.36 -3.20
C ALA A 45 9.80 -8.46 -4.31
N CYS A 46 11.10 -8.56 -4.57
CA CYS A 46 11.76 -7.79 -5.63
C CYS A 46 12.64 -8.69 -6.50
N SER A 47 13.15 -8.15 -7.60
CA SER A 47 14.05 -8.82 -8.55
C SER A 47 15.46 -9.06 -8.00
N SER A 48 15.66 -8.94 -6.68
CA SER A 48 16.94 -9.21 -6.04
C SER A 48 17.32 -10.68 -6.27
N PRO A 49 18.58 -10.98 -6.62
CA PRO A 49 19.04 -12.33 -6.95
C PRO A 49 19.03 -13.31 -5.76
N HIS A 50 18.71 -12.85 -4.54
CA HIS A 50 18.82 -13.62 -3.29
C HIS A 50 17.64 -14.54 -3.00
N GLY A 51 17.25 -15.38 -3.96
CA GLY A 51 16.27 -16.45 -3.71
C GLY A 51 14.80 -16.02 -3.71
N CYS A 52 14.48 -14.77 -4.03
CA CYS A 52 13.09 -14.30 -4.15
C CYS A 52 12.50 -14.49 -5.57
N ALA A 53 13.25 -15.08 -6.51
CA ALA A 53 12.83 -15.23 -7.91
C ALA A 53 11.56 -16.08 -8.12
N HIS A 54 11.21 -16.94 -7.15
CA HIS A 54 10.02 -17.78 -7.18
C HIS A 54 8.80 -17.13 -6.50
N LEU A 55 8.96 -15.94 -5.89
CA LEU A 55 7.89 -15.25 -5.18
C LEU A 55 7.22 -14.21 -6.10
N GLY A 56 5.88 -14.20 -6.09
CA GLY A 56 5.09 -13.21 -6.81
C GLY A 56 5.13 -11.83 -6.15
N ARG A 57 4.93 -10.77 -6.96
CA ARG A 57 4.74 -9.39 -6.48
C ARG A 57 3.28 -9.14 -6.14
N ASP A 58 2.82 -9.90 -5.16
CA ASP A 58 1.41 -9.96 -4.77
C ASP A 58 0.96 -8.88 -3.78
N ASN A 59 1.90 -8.24 -3.05
CA ASN A 59 1.56 -7.33 -1.95
C ASN A 59 2.45 -6.08 -1.90
N LEU A 60 1.84 -4.95 -1.56
CA LEU A 60 2.54 -3.74 -1.18
C LEU A 60 2.67 -3.71 0.34
N VAL A 61 3.88 -3.40 0.83
CA VAL A 61 4.20 -3.15 2.23
C VAL A 61 4.21 -1.63 2.42
N VAL A 62 3.26 -1.12 3.18
CA VAL A 62 2.96 0.31 3.33
C VAL A 62 3.03 0.71 4.81
N PRO A 63 4.21 1.14 5.30
CA PRO A 63 4.37 1.65 6.67
C PRO A 63 3.72 3.03 6.87
N GLY A 64 3.22 3.26 8.07
CA GLY A 64 2.83 4.57 8.60
C GLY A 64 3.90 5.10 9.57
N PRO A 65 4.86 5.93 9.13
CA PRO A 65 5.93 6.49 9.96
C PRO A 65 5.47 7.11 11.28
N ARG A 66 4.28 7.73 11.32
CA ARG A 66 3.78 8.42 12.51
C ARG A 66 3.08 7.49 13.48
N SER A 67 2.37 6.48 12.97
CA SER A 67 1.65 5.52 13.81
C SER A 67 2.47 4.30 14.18
N SER A 68 3.53 4.00 13.43
CA SER A 68 4.27 2.73 13.42
C SER A 68 3.46 1.52 12.95
N ARG A 69 2.28 1.71 12.33
CA ARG A 69 1.56 0.60 11.68
C ARG A 69 2.23 0.18 10.39
N VAL A 70 2.07 -1.08 10.00
CA VAL A 70 2.42 -1.54 8.66
C VAL A 70 1.21 -2.19 8.00
N HIS A 71 0.77 -1.63 6.89
CA HIS A 71 -0.32 -2.15 6.09
C HIS A 71 0.21 -3.03 4.96
N ILE A 72 -0.37 -4.21 4.79
CA ILE A 72 -0.09 -5.14 3.70
C ILE A 72 -1.29 -5.09 2.75
N LEU A 73 -1.09 -4.56 1.54
CA LEU A 73 -2.14 -4.45 0.53
C LEU A 73 -1.93 -5.50 -0.55
N ASN A 74 -2.89 -6.40 -0.76
CA ASN A 74 -2.85 -7.38 -1.83
C ASN A 74 -3.28 -6.76 -3.17
N VAL A 75 -2.59 -7.12 -4.24
CA VAL A 75 -2.88 -6.67 -5.62
C VAL A 75 -3.09 -7.82 -6.60
N SER A 76 -3.01 -9.07 -6.14
CA SER A 76 -3.01 -10.26 -7.02
C SER A 76 -4.36 -10.50 -7.68
N ALA A 77 -5.45 -10.26 -6.94
CA ALA A 77 -6.80 -10.50 -7.44
C ALA A 77 -7.22 -9.44 -8.49
N ASP A 78 -6.98 -8.17 -8.17
CA ASP A 78 -7.20 -7.04 -9.08
C ASP A 78 -6.18 -5.93 -8.82
N PRO A 79 -5.18 -5.75 -9.70
CA PRO A 79 -4.17 -4.69 -9.56
C PRO A 79 -4.76 -3.27 -9.62
N ARG A 80 -5.95 -3.09 -10.20
CA ARG A 80 -6.64 -1.80 -10.25
C ARG A 80 -7.40 -1.51 -8.95
N LYS A 81 -7.57 -2.50 -8.07
CA LYS A 81 -8.31 -2.40 -6.82
C LYS A 81 -7.60 -3.11 -5.65
N PRO A 82 -6.44 -2.60 -5.18
CA PRO A 82 -5.72 -3.18 -4.04
C PRO A 82 -6.58 -3.25 -2.78
N GLU A 83 -6.47 -4.34 -2.03
CA GLU A 83 -7.24 -4.56 -0.81
C GLU A 83 -6.32 -4.79 0.38
N ILE A 84 -6.70 -4.31 1.57
CA ILE A 84 -5.92 -4.53 2.79
C ILE A 84 -6.02 -6.00 3.17
N ALA A 85 -4.91 -6.71 3.07
CA ALA A 85 -4.79 -8.11 3.44
C ALA A 85 -4.44 -8.30 4.92
N LYS A 86 -3.63 -7.38 5.47
CA LYS A 86 -3.24 -7.40 6.88
C LYS A 86 -2.86 -5.99 7.34
N VAL A 87 -3.15 -5.69 8.60
CA VAL A 87 -2.55 -4.58 9.35
C VAL A 87 -1.68 -5.19 10.44
N ILE A 88 -0.45 -4.70 10.58
CA ILE A 88 0.46 -5.02 11.68
C ILE A 88 0.45 -3.82 12.61
N GLU A 89 -0.07 -4.00 13.82
CA GLU A 89 -0.17 -2.92 14.79
C GLU A 89 1.19 -2.62 15.46
N PRO A 90 1.41 -1.40 15.99
CA PRO A 90 2.69 -0.99 16.57
C PRO A 90 3.15 -1.93 17.69
N GLU A 91 2.22 -2.45 18.49
CA GLU A 91 2.49 -3.35 19.61
C GLU A 91 3.04 -4.71 19.16
N GLU A 92 2.80 -5.13 17.91
CA GLU A 92 3.38 -6.35 17.35
C GLU A 92 4.85 -6.15 16.94
N ILE A 93 5.28 -4.92 16.64
CA ILE A 93 6.63 -4.60 16.16
C ILE A 93 7.62 -4.44 17.32
N VAL A 94 7.19 -3.87 18.44
CA VAL A 94 8.04 -3.51 19.59
C VAL A 94 8.31 -4.73 20.51
N ARG A 95 8.13 -5.96 20.03
CA ARG A 95 8.38 -7.18 20.82
C ARG A 95 9.86 -7.54 20.95
#